data_AF-A0A973JJJ9-F1
#
_entry.id   AF-A0A973JJJ9-F1
#
_cell.length_a   1.000
_cell.length_b   1.000
_cell.length_c   1.000
_cell.angle_alpha   90.00
_cell.angle_beta   90.00
_cell.angle_gamma   90.00
#
_symmetry.space_group_name_H-M   'P 1'
#
loop_
_entity.id
_entity.type
_entity.pdbx_description
1 polymer ?
#
loop_
_entity_poly.entity_id
_entity_poly.type
_entity_poly.pdbx_seq_one_letter_code
_entity_poly.pdbx_strand_id
1 'polypeptide(L)' 'MAAAVGPLTRTAWLLCGDAHRAEELVQQTLVKTYLAWPRAREGDPLVYARRILANARIDTW' A
#
# COMPACT_ATOMS: atom_id res chain seq x y z
N MET A 1 6.31 -1.19 -11.11
CA MET A 1 6.00 -1.23 -9.66
C MET A 1 7.09 -0.62 -8.77
N ALA A 2 8.39 -0.68 -9.10
CA ALA A 2 9.46 -0.10 -8.26
C ALA A 2 9.30 1.40 -7.94
N ALA A 3 8.82 2.21 -8.89
CA ALA A 3 8.60 3.64 -8.68
C ALA A 3 7.50 3.98 -7.65
N ALA A 4 6.58 3.05 -7.37
CA ALA A 4 5.48 3.24 -6.41
C ALA A 4 5.87 2.85 -4.97
N VAL A 5 6.91 2.03 -4.79
CA VAL A 5 7.32 1.52 -3.47
C VAL A 5 7.83 2.65 -2.59
N GLY A 6 8.74 3.49 -3.07
CA GLY A 6 9.31 4.60 -2.29
C GLY A 6 8.27 5.57 -1.71
N PRO A 7 7.28 6.05 -2.51
CA PRO A 7 6.19 6.86 -2.00
C PRO A 7 5.30 6.13 -0.98
N LEU A 8 4.98 4.84 -1.19
CA LEU A 8 4.12 4.06 -0.30
C LEU A 8 4.80 3.77 1.05
N THR A 9 6.09 3.44 1.05
CA THR A 9 6.86 3.20 2.29
C THR A 9 6.94 4.45 3.16
N ARG A 10 7.11 5.62 2.55
CA ARG A 10 7.11 6.90 3.29
C ARG A 10 5.76 7.15 3.98
N THR A 11 4.66 6.91 3.26
CA THR A 11 3.30 7.03 3.83
C THR A 11 3.04 6.00 4.92
N ALA A 12 3.45 4.74 4.72
CA ALA A 12 3.30 3.68 5.70
C ALA A 12 4.08 3.98 6.99
N TRP A 13 5.29 4.53 6.86
CA TRP A 13 6.09 4.95 8.01
C TRP A 13 5.42 6.09 8.79
N LEU A 14 4.86 7.10 8.09
CA LEU A 14 4.09 8.17 8.74
C LEU A 14 2.85 7.66 9.47
N LEU A 15 2.23 6.58 8.98
CA LEU A 15 1.06 5.97 9.61
C LEU A 15 1.41 5.09 10.81
N CYS A 16 2.55 4.40 10.78
CA CYS A 16 2.91 3.39 11.79
C CYS A 16 3.96 3.85 12.80
N GLY A 17 4.79 4.84 12.48
CA GLY A 17 5.93 5.28 13.30
C GLY A 17 7.05 4.24 13.45
N ASP A 18 6.91 3.08 12.79
CA ASP A 18 7.79 1.92 12.91
C ASP A 18 8.13 1.42 11.49
N ALA A 19 9.42 1.24 11.22
CA ALA A 19 9.91 0.86 9.89
C ALA A 19 9.50 -0.57 9.50
N HIS A 20 9.51 -1.51 10.45
CA HIS A 20 9.16 -2.90 10.19
C HIS A 20 7.66 -3.04 9.90
N ARG A 21 6.83 -2.37 10.70
CA ARG A 21 5.37 -2.31 10.45
C ARG A 21 5.04 -1.58 9.15
N ALA A 22 5.82 -0.57 8.77
CA ALA A 22 5.64 0.11 7.50
C ALA A 22 5.95 -0.81 6.31
N GLU A 23 7.03 -1.59 6.37
CA GLU A 23 7.35 -2.59 5.35
C GLU A 23 6.26 -3.64 5.22
N GLU A 24 5.80 -4.19 6.34
CA GLU A 24 4.72 -5.19 6.34
C GLU A 24 3.44 -4.64 5.72
N LEU A 25 3.06 -3.41 6.09
CA LEU A 25 1.89 -2.74 5.53
C LEU A 25 2.00 -2.51 4.02
N VAL A 26 3.19 -2.12 3.53
CA VAL A 26 3.46 -1.96 2.10
C VAL A 26 3.38 -3.31 1.39
N GLN A 27 3.96 -4.37 1.95
CA GLN A 27 3.89 -5.70 1.35
C GLN A 27 2.46 -6.20 1.23
N GLN A 28 1.67 -6.12 2.30
CA GLN A 28 0.25 -6.47 2.27
C GLN A 28 -0.52 -5.64 1.23
N THR A 29 -0.21 -4.35 1.12
CA THR A 29 -0.82 -3.45 0.14
C THR A 29 -0.51 -3.86 -1.29
N LEU A 30 0.74 -4.20 -1.59
CA LEU A 30 1.15 -4.64 -2.92
C LEU A 30 0.50 -5.98 -3.28
N VAL A 31 0.41 -6.93 -2.33
CA VAL A 31 -0.28 -8.21 -2.54
C VAL A 31 -1.75 -7.99 -2.86
N LYS A 32 -2.48 -7.21 -2.04
CA LYS A 32 -3.91 -6.93 -2.28
C LYS A 32 -4.11 -6.17 -3.60
N THR A 33 -3.21 -5.24 -3.94
CA THR A 33 -3.26 -4.51 -5.24
C THR A 33 -3.04 -5.44 -6.42
N TYR A 34 -2.10 -6.38 -6.30
CA TYR A 34 -1.83 -7.38 -7.33
C TYR A 34 -3.01 -8.34 -7.52
N LEU A 35 -3.63 -8.80 -6.43
CA LEU A 35 -4.85 -9.62 -6.52
C LEU A 35 -6.02 -8.87 -7.18
N ALA A 36 -6.10 -7.56 -6.98
CA ALA A 36 -7.08 -6.69 -7.62
C ALA A 36 -6.61 -6.07 -8.95
N TRP A 37 -5.53 -6.59 -9.55
CA TRP A 37 -4.90 -6.00 -10.73
C TRP A 37 -5.86 -5.71 -11.90
N PRO A 38 -6.84 -6.57 -12.23
CA PRO A 38 -7.80 -6.28 -13.30
C PRO A 38 -8.60 -4.99 -13.08
N ARG A 39 -8.89 -4.64 -11.82
CA ARG A 39 -9.61 -3.40 -11.45
C ARG A 39 -8.65 -2.23 -11.26
N ALA A 40 -7.45 -2.49 -10.72
CA ALA A 40 -6.44 -1.46 -10.53
C ALA A 40 -5.91 -0.90 -11.86
N ARG A 41 -5.82 -1.74 -12.91
CA ARG A 41 -5.36 -1.34 -14.24
C ARG A 41 -6.36 -0.51 -15.04
N GLU A 42 -7.63 -0.51 -14.65
CA GLU A 42 -8.68 0.31 -15.29
C GLU A 42 -8.57 1.79 -14.89
N GLY A 43 -7.91 2.08 -13.76
CA GLY A 43 -7.64 3.44 -13.29
C GLY A 43 -6.14 3.67 -13.07
N ASP A 44 -5.81 4.49 -12.07
CA ASP A 44 -4.43 4.66 -11.62
C ASP A 44 -4.08 3.61 -10.53
N PRO A 45 -3.18 2.65 -10.81
CA PRO A 45 -2.80 1.62 -9.85
C PRO A 45 -2.19 2.18 -8.56
N LEU A 46 -1.58 3.37 -8.62
CA LEU A 46 -0.93 4.04 -7.49
C LEU A 46 -1.97 4.68 -6.56
N VAL A 47 -3.05 5.22 -7.13
CA VAL A 47 -4.23 5.68 -6.35
C VAL A 47 -4.90 4.48 -5.69
N TYR A 48 -5.07 3.38 -6.42
CA TYR A 48 -5.64 2.15 -5.88
C TYR A 48 -4.80 1.58 -4.72
N ALA A 49 -3.47 1.52 -4.89
CA ALA A 49 -2.56 1.06 -3.86
C ALA A 49 -2.60 1.95 -2.61
N ARG A 50 -2.65 3.29 -2.75
CA ARG A 50 -2.80 4.21 -1.60
C ARG A 50 -4.09 3.97 -0.83
N ARG A 51 -5.20 3.71 -1.53
CA ARG A 51 -6.48 3.37 -0.90
C ARG A 51 -6.39 2.06 -0.11
N ILE A 52 -5.73 1.04 -0.66
CA ILE A 52 -5.49 -0.21 0.06
C ILE A 52 -4.59 0.00 1.27
N LEU A 53 -3.53 0.82 1.15
CA LEU A 53 -2.63 1.14 2.26
C LEU A 53 -3.39 1.80 3.44
N ALA A 54 -4.27 2.76 3.12
CA ALA A 54 -5.11 3.41 4.12
C ALA A 54 -6.09 2.44 4.79
N ASN A 55 -6.72 1.55 4.01
CA ASN A 55 -7.63 0.54 4.56
C ASN A 55 -6.90 -0.50 5.42
N ALA A 56 -5.74 -0.98 4.98
CA ALA A 56 -4.96 -1.98 5.72
C ALA A 56 -4.50 -1.43 7.08
N ARG A 57 -4.20 -0.13 7.17
CA ARG A 57 -3.92 0.52 8.47
C ARG A 57 -5.10 0.43 9.44
N ILE A 58 -6.33 0.59 8.95
CA ILE A 58 -7.55 0.52 9.78
C ILE A 58 -7.81 -0.93 10.22
N ASP A 59 -7.58 -1.93 9.36
CA ASP A 59 -7.81 -3.34 9.70
C ASP A 59 -6.83 -3.91 10.76
N THR A 60 -5.67 -3.27 10.95
CA THR A 60 -4.59 -3.79 11.81
C THR A 60 -4.63 -3.23 13.25
N TRP A 61 -5.60 -2.36 13.58
CA TRP A 61 -5.71 -1.62 14.85
C TRP A 61 -7.12 -1.68 15.41
#